data_AF-A0A077QNE1-F1
#
_entry.id   AF-A0A077QNE1-F1
#
_cell.length_a   1.000
_cell.length_b   1.000
_cell.length_c   1.000
_cell.angle_alpha   90.00
_cell.angle_beta   90.00
_cell.angle_gamma   90.00
#
_symmetry.space_group_name_H-M   'P 1'
#
loop_
_entity.id
_entity.type
_entity.pdbx_description
1 polymer ?
#
loop_
_entity_poly.entity_id
_entity_poly.type
_entity_poly.pdbx_seq_one_letter_code
_entity_poly.pdbx_strand_id
1 'polypeptide(L)' 'MTELSFDDWYQALVDIAFENNGSVADIAAWRSEYEAGKTPLAAWLDENPPFIN' A
#
# COMPACT_ATOMS: atom_id res chain seq x y z
N MET A 1 13.32 10.63 -10.43
CA MET A 1 12.85 9.66 -9.42
C MET A 1 12.63 8.37 -10.16
N THR A 2 13.39 7.33 -9.86
CA THR A 2 13.13 5.99 -10.41
C THR A 2 11.80 5.52 -9.83
N GLU A 3 10.79 5.31 -10.67
CA GLU A 3 9.54 4.68 -10.27
C GLU A 3 9.87 3.31 -9.66
N LEU A 4 9.37 3.05 -8.44
CA LEU A 4 9.50 1.73 -7.81
C LEU A 4 8.83 0.69 -8.71
N SER A 5 9.42 -0.50 -8.82
CA SER A 5 8.74 -1.62 -9.46
C SER A 5 7.47 -1.98 -8.67
N PHE A 6 6.50 -2.65 -9.31
CA PHE A 6 5.29 -3.07 -8.61
C PHE A 6 5.58 -3.98 -7.41
N ASP A 7 6.56 -4.88 -7.55
CA ASP A 7 6.98 -5.77 -6.47
C ASP A 7 7.61 -5.00 -5.30
N ASP A 8 8.50 -4.03 -5.57
CA ASP A 8 9.08 -3.19 -4.52
C ASP A 8 8.03 -2.29 -3.85
N TRP A 9 7.10 -1.77 -4.65
CA TRP A 9 5.98 -0.98 -4.16
C TRP A 9 5.07 -1.80 -3.23
N TYR A 10 4.78 -3.04 -3.62
CA TYR A 10 3.95 -3.94 -2.83
C TYR A 10 4.67 -4.40 -1.56
N GLN A 11 5.97 -4.66 -1.62
CA GLN A 11 6.76 -4.97 -0.42
C GLN A 11 6.74 -3.81 0.58
N ALA A 12 6.88 -2.56 0.11
CA ALA A 12 6.75 -1.39 0.96
C ALA A 12 5.35 -1.27 1.59
N LEU A 13 4.30 -1.65 0.85
CA LEU A 13 2.93 -1.70 1.39
C LEU A 13 2.78 -2.75 2.51
N VAL A 14 3.35 -3.94 2.32
CA VAL A 14 3.39 -5.01 3.33
C VAL A 14 4.08 -4.53 4.60
N ASP A 15 5.22 -3.84 4.46
CA ASP A 15 5.97 -3.32 5.59
C ASP A 15 5.15 -2.27 6.37
N ILE A 16 4.48 -1.34 5.66
CA ILE A 16 3.57 -0.35 6.27
C ILE A 16 2.43 -1.04 7.03
N ALA A 17 1.80 -2.04 6.43
CA ALA A 17 0.73 -2.78 7.09
C ALA A 17 1.24 -3.46 8.36
N PHE A 18 2.40 -4.12 8.30
CA PHE A 18 3.03 -4.78 9.43
C PHE A 18 3.35 -3.79 10.57
N GLU A 19 3.92 -2.63 10.26
CA GLU A 19 4.20 -1.56 11.24
C GLU A 19 2.93 -1.03 11.92
N ASN A 20 1.78 -1.09 11.24
CA ASN A 20 0.48 -0.68 11.76
C ASN A 20 -0.32 -1.85 12.38
N ASN A 21 0.31 -2.99 12.68
CA ASN A 21 -0.32 -4.22 13.18
C ASN A 21 -1.46 -4.74 12.28
N GLY A 22 -1.38 -4.46 10.98
CA GLY A 22 -2.31 -4.89 9.95
C GLY A 22 -1.71 -5.90 8.97
N SER A 23 -2.49 -6.24 7.95
CA SER A 23 -2.07 -7.12 6.86
C SER A 23 -2.64 -6.61 5.54
N VAL A 24 -1.87 -6.74 4.46
CA VAL A 24 -2.37 -6.44 3.11
C VAL A 24 -3.19 -7.60 2.55
N ALA A 25 -4.17 -7.28 1.71
CA ALA A 25 -4.82 -8.26 0.85
C ALA A 25 -3.85 -8.79 -0.22
N ASP A 26 -4.27 -9.80 -0.99
CA ASP A 26 -3.47 -10.38 -2.08
C ASP A 26 -2.87 -9.31 -3.00
N ILE A 27 -1.66 -9.56 -3.49
CA ILE A 27 -0.91 -8.65 -4.37
C ILE A 27 -1.73 -8.16 -5.57
N ALA A 28 -2.61 -9.00 -6.12
CA ALA A 28 -3.47 -8.63 -7.25
C ALA A 28 -4.47 -7.50 -6.93
N ALA A 29 -4.89 -7.35 -5.67
CA ALA A 29 -5.84 -6.33 -5.23
C ALA A 29 -5.27 -4.91 -5.37
N TRP A 30 -3.95 -4.77 -5.24
CA TRP A 30 -3.27 -3.47 -5.18
C TRP A 30 -2.73 -2.99 -6.53
N ARG A 31 -2.85 -3.83 -7.58
CA ARG A 31 -2.32 -3.53 -8.91
C ARG A 31 -2.92 -2.26 -9.50
N SER A 32 -4.23 -2.08 -9.34
CA SER A 32 -4.96 -0.90 -9.82
C SER A 32 -4.48 0.39 -9.16
N GLU A 33 -4.03 0.33 -7.92
CA GLU A 33 -3.58 1.50 -7.16
C GLU A 33 -2.16 1.90 -7.52
N TYR A 34 -1.29 0.91 -7.75
CA TYR A 34 0.02 1.13 -8.35
C TYR A 34 -0.10 1.77 -9.74
N GLU A 35 -0.99 1.23 -10.59
CA GLU A 35 -1.23 1.76 -11.95
C GLU A 35 -1.90 3.14 -11.93
N ALA A 36 -2.64 3.46 -10.87
CA ALA A 36 -3.15 4.81 -10.61
C ALA A 36 -2.07 5.79 -10.10
N GLY A 37 -0.82 5.32 -9.91
CA GLY A 37 0.30 6.14 -9.44
C GLY A 37 0.25 6.49 -7.95
N LYS A 38 -0.55 5.76 -7.15
CA LYS A 38 -0.58 5.97 -5.70
C LYS A 38 0.74 5.52 -5.07
N THR A 39 1.12 6.15 -3.96
CA THR A 39 2.19 5.63 -3.10
C THR A 39 1.65 4.48 -2.23
N PRO A 40 2.51 3.55 -1.75
CA PRO A 40 2.08 2.46 -0.88
C PRO A 40 1.33 2.98 0.37
N LEU A 41 1.85 4.05 0.99
CA LEU A 41 1.22 4.67 2.15
C LEU A 41 -0.18 5.24 1.83
N ALA A 42 -0.35 5.88 0.67
CA ALA A 42 -1.65 6.40 0.27
C ALA A 42 -2.67 5.28 0.07
N ALA A 43 -2.28 4.19 -0.61
CA ALA A 43 -3.13 3.01 -0.78
C ALA A 43 -3.52 2.37 0.58
N TRP A 44 -2.56 2.23 1.50
CA TRP A 44 -2.84 1.72 2.85
C TRP A 44 -3.86 2.57 3.62
N LEU A 45 -3.71 3.90 3.59
CA LEU A 45 -4.59 4.83 4.29
C LEU A 45 -6.01 4.89 3.72
N ASP A 46 -6.18 4.63 2.42
CA ASP A 46 -7.49 4.56 1.79
C ASP A 46 -8.30 3.35 2.30
N GLU A 47 -7.64 2.19 2.47
CA GLU A 47 -8.26 0.97 3.03
C GLU A 47 -8.36 1.02 4.57
N ASN A 48 -7.41 1.67 5.23
CA ASN A 48 -7.32 1.74 6.69
C ASN A 48 -7.28 3.21 7.15
N PRO A 49 -8.39 3.94 7.00
CA PRO A 49 -8.45 5.32 7.44
C PRO A 49 -8.23 5.38 8.96
N PRO A 50 -7.38 6.30 9.45
CA PRO A 50 -7.19 6.47 10.88
C PRO A 50 -8.53 6.79 11.54
N PHE A 51 -8.86 6.09 12.63
CA PHE A 51 -10.04 6.41 13.42
C PHE A 51 -9.88 7.82 14.02
N ILE A 52 -10.49 8.82 13.38
CA ILE A 52 -10.62 10.15 13.97
C ILE A 52 -11.79 10.07 14.97
N ASN A 53 -11.44 10.15 16.26
CA ASN A 53 -12.39 10.21 17.38
C ASN A 53 -12.69 11.67 17.72
#